data_AF-A0A392UA28-F1
#
_entry.id   AF-A0A392UA28-F1
#
_cell.length_a   1.000
_cell.length_b   1.000
_cell.length_c   1.000
_cell.angle_alpha   90.00
_cell.angle_beta   90.00
_cell.angle_gamma   90.00
#
_symmetry.space_group_name_H-M   'P 1'
#
loop_
_entity.id
_entity.type
_entity.pdbx_description
1 polymer ?
#
loop_
_entity_poly.entity_id
_entity_poly.type
_entity_poly.pdbx_seq_one_letter_code
_entity_poly.pdbx_strand_id
1 'polypeptide(L)' 'MDIDYNAFELVIEQPVDFEALKVNGFEVEKFFTDQGWSKFFDMLNGPVYP' A
#
# COMPACT_ATOMS: atom_id res chain seq x y z
N MET A 1 -32.79 -5.30 -1.72
CA MET A 1 -31.67 -6.23 -1.43
C MET A 1 -31.00 -5.65 -0.21
N ASP A 2 -31.03 -6.36 0.91
CA ASP A 2 -30.40 -5.88 2.14
C ASP A 2 -28.92 -6.28 2.06
N ILE A 3 -28.05 -5.28 1.97
CA ILE A 3 -26.62 -5.50 1.80
C ILE A 3 -26.00 -5.41 3.20
N ASP A 4 -25.57 -6.54 3.75
CA ASP A 4 -24.84 -6.57 5.03
C ASP A 4 -23.44 -5.99 4.82
N TYR A 5 -23.29 -4.71 5.13
CA TYR A 5 -22.01 -4.02 5.00
C TYR A 5 -20.92 -4.60 5.92
N ASN A 6 -21.29 -5.30 7.00
CA ASN A 6 -20.33 -5.94 7.91
C ASN A 6 -19.75 -7.24 7.32
N ALA A 7 -20.33 -7.76 6.25
CA ALA A 7 -19.83 -8.92 5.52
C ALA A 7 -18.74 -8.58 4.50
N PHE A 8 -18.48 -7.28 4.25
CA PHE A 8 -17.40 -6.85 3.36
C PHE A 8 -16.16 -6.49 4.16
N GLU A 9 -15.02 -7.03 3.74
CA GLU A 9 -13.73 -6.56 4.20
C GLU A 9 -13.35 -5.31 3.37
N LEU A 10 -13.11 -4.20 4.04
CA LEU A 10 -12.71 -2.97 3.38
C LEU A 10 -11.24 -3.11 2.92
N VAL A 11 -11.04 -3.55 1.68
CA VAL A 11 -9.71 -3.65 1.08
C VAL A 11 -9.34 -2.28 0.51
N ILE A 12 -8.47 -1.57 1.22
CA ILE A 12 -7.84 -0.36 0.68
C ILE A 12 -6.56 -0.81 -0.02
N GLU A 13 -6.45 -0.49 -1.31
CA GLU A 13 -5.24 -0.76 -2.07
C GLU A 13 -4.05 -0.09 -1.37
N GLN A 14 -2.95 -0.84 -1.21
CA GLN A 14 -1.73 -0.28 -0.64
C GLN A 14 -1.23 0.84 -1.56
N PRO A 15 -1.06 2.08 -1.06
CA PRO A 15 -0.63 3.20 -1.89
C PRO A 15 0.73 2.98 -2.57
N VAL A 16 1.59 2.14 -1.99
CA VAL A 16 2.92 1.86 -2.50
C VAL A 16 3.17 0.36 -2.56
N ASP A 17 3.31 -0.17 -3.77
CA ASP A 17 3.69 -1.57 -4.04
C ASP A 17 4.96 -1.60 -4.91
N PHE A 18 6.11 -1.83 -4.26
CA PHE A 18 7.39 -1.92 -4.94
C PHE A 18 7.55 -3.20 -5.77
N GLU A 19 6.84 -4.28 -5.45
CA GLU A 19 6.86 -5.50 -6.27
C GLU A 19 6.12 -5.25 -7.59
N ALA A 20 4.94 -4.62 -7.54
CA ALA A 20 4.20 -4.22 -8.73
C ALA A 20 5.02 -3.30 -9.63
N LEU A 21 5.72 -2.32 -9.06
CA LEU A 21 6.61 -1.44 -9.81
C LEU A 21 7.75 -2.22 -10.49
N LYS A 22 8.39 -3.14 -9.75
CA LYS A 22 9.47 -3.97 -10.26
C LYS A 22 9.05 -4.87 -11.42
N VAL A 23 7.90 -5.56 -11.33
CA VAL A 23 7.41 -6.42 -12.43
C VAL A 23 7.06 -5.62 -13.68
N ASN A 24 6.77 -4.32 -13.54
CA ASN A 24 6.55 -3.39 -14.63
C ASN A 24 7.83 -2.68 -15.12
N GLY A 25 9.01 -3.10 -14.65
CA GLY A 25 10.31 -2.58 -15.08
C GLY A 25 10.78 -1.33 -14.33
N PHE A 26 10.13 -0.97 -13.22
CA PHE A 26 10.51 0.16 -12.36
C PHE A 26 11.17 -0.32 -11.07
N GLU A 27 12.49 -0.49 -11.09
CA GLU A 27 13.29 -0.81 -9.90
C GLU A 27 13.68 0.47 -9.13
N VAL A 28 12.69 1.09 -8.48
CA VAL A 28 12.86 2.42 -7.85
C VAL A 28 12.93 2.40 -6.32
N GLU A 29 12.62 1.27 -5.68
CA GLU A 29 12.58 1.11 -4.22
C GLU A 29 13.84 1.68 -3.54
N LYS A 30 15.01 1.31 -4.05
CA LYS A 30 16.31 1.71 -3.49
C LYS A 30 16.48 3.24 -3.45
N PHE A 31 15.97 3.98 -4.44
CA PHE A 31 16.08 5.44 -4.43
C PHE A 31 15.34 6.06 -3.24
N PHE A 32 14.20 5.50 -2.87
CA PHE A 32 13.41 6.02 -1.75
C PHE A 32 13.93 5.51 -0.40
N THR A 33 14.37 4.26 -0.31
CA THR A 33 14.96 3.71 0.93
C THR A 33 16.26 4.41 1.29
N ASP A 34 17.11 4.72 0.31
CA ASP A 34 18.38 5.44 0.53
C ASP A 34 18.15 6.87 1.04
N GLN A 35 17.00 7.46 0.72
CA GLN A 35 16.56 8.76 1.24
C GLN A 35 15.84 8.66 2.60
N GLY A 36 15.66 7.46 3.15
CA GLY A 36 15.04 7.23 4.46
C GLY A 36 13.50 7.24 4.46
N TRP A 37 12.84 7.07 3.31
CA TRP A 37 11.37 7.12 3.22
C TRP A 37 10.65 5.86 3.70
N SER A 38 11.36 4.78 4.05
CA SER A 38 10.76 3.49 4.41
C SER A 38 9.64 3.61 5.45
N LYS A 39 9.88 4.35 6.55
CA LYS A 39 8.87 4.56 7.60
C LYS A 39 7.61 5.27 7.12
N PHE A 40 7.74 6.14 6.13
CA PHE A 40 6.60 6.86 5.56
C PHE A 40 5.73 5.90 4.73
N PHE A 41 6.35 5.01 3.95
CA PHE A 41 5.62 3.97 3.22
C PHE A 41 4.98 2.95 4.14
N ASP A 42 5.64 2.56 5.24
CA ASP A 42 5.05 1.69 6.27
C ASP A 42 3.77 2.31 6.84
N MET A 43 3.75 3.63 7.04
CA MET A 43 2.58 4.36 7.50
C MET A 43 1.49 4.44 6.44
N LEU A 44 1.84 4.70 5.17
CA LEU A 44 0.88 4.75 4.06
C LEU A 44 0.22 3.39 3.79
N ASN A 45 0.98 2.30 3.91
CA ASN A 45 0.50 0.94 3.74
C ASN A 45 -0.09 0.34 5.03
N GLY A 46 -0.12 1.14 6.12
CA GLY A 46 -0.63 0.75 7.41
C GLY A 46 -2.16 0.66 7.45
N PRO A 47 -2.72 0.20 8.59
CA PRO A 47 -4.16 0.07 8.76
C PRO A 47 -4.85 1.44 8.70
N VAL A 48 -5.97 1.50 7.99
CA VAL A 48 -6.83 2.68 7.95
C VAL A 48 -7.81 2.60 9.12
N TYR A 49 -7.82 3.65 9.94
CA TYR A 49 -8.74 3.76 11.07
C TYR A 49 -10.10 4.31 10.60
N PRO A 50 -11.24 3.79 11.11
CA PRO A 50 -12.58 4.24 10.74
C PRO A 50 -12.89 5.69 11.10
#